data_AF-A0A535Q034-F1
#
_entry.id   AF-A0A535Q034-F1
#
_cell.length_a   1.000
_cell.length_b   1.000
_cell.length_c   1.000
_cell.angle_alpha   90.00
_cell.angle_beta   90.00
_cell.angle_gamma   90.00
#
_symmetry.space_group_name_H-M   'P 1'
#
loop_
_entity.id
_entity.type
_entity.pdbx_description
1 polymer ?
#
loop_
_entity_poly.entity_id
_entity_poly.type
_entity_poly.pdbx_seq_one_letter_code
_entity_poly.pdbx_strand_id
1 'polypeptide(L)'
;MPRPAWCCRRWCRSTSVPPAPGRLSGLHFPSSAQARDLIDAAIGKARENGRPFEEVVREDRDIRRHLETDALRDALDPAHALGESSQLIDRALARHRSMERATDA
;
A
#
# COMPACT_ATOMS: atom_id res chain seq x y z
N MET A 1 34.22 -20.44 13.22
CA MET A 1 32.78 -20.64 12.96
C MET A 1 32.28 -19.57 12.00
N PRO A 2 31.91 -19.90 10.75
CA PRO A 2 31.39 -18.91 9.81
C PRO A 2 29.87 -18.72 9.97
N ARG A 3 29.42 -17.46 9.95
CA ARG A 3 28.01 -17.04 10.06
C ARG A 3 27.29 -17.24 8.71
N PRO A 4 26.02 -17.67 8.67
CA PRO A 4 25.33 -17.92 7.40
C PRO A 4 24.86 -16.61 6.74
N ALA A 5 25.28 -16.41 5.49
CA ALA A 5 25.00 -15.27 4.61
C ALA A 5 23.62 -15.31 3.93
N TRP A 6 22.55 -15.51 4.72
CA TRP A 6 21.18 -15.62 4.22
C TRP A 6 20.33 -14.42 4.63
N CYS A 7 20.59 -13.21 4.12
CA CYS A 7 19.71 -12.08 4.46
C CYS A 7 19.44 -11.01 3.39
N CYS A 8 19.89 -11.13 2.13
CA CYS A 8 19.65 -10.01 1.18
C CYS A 8 19.07 -10.35 -0.20
N ARG A 9 18.99 -11.61 -0.66
CA ARG A 9 18.55 -11.86 -2.05
C ARG A 9 17.11 -12.32 -2.24
N ARG A 10 16.40 -12.76 -1.21
CA ARG A 10 15.04 -13.34 -1.39
C ARG A 10 13.90 -12.32 -1.29
N TRP A 11 14.17 -11.10 -0.83
CA TRP A 11 13.11 -10.12 -0.55
C TRP A 11 12.86 -9.11 -1.69
N CYS A 12 13.77 -8.99 -2.66
CA CYS A 12 13.61 -8.07 -3.81
C CYS A 12 12.87 -8.65 -5.03
N ARG A 13 12.24 -9.83 -4.97
CA ARG A 13 11.71 -10.51 -6.16
C ARG A 13 10.26 -10.99 -6.02
N SER A 14 9.37 -10.17 -5.44
CA SER A 14 7.97 -10.57 -5.21
C SER A 14 6.90 -9.53 -5.58
N THR A 15 7.20 -8.52 -6.40
CA THR A 15 6.17 -7.65 -7.00
C THR A 15 6.32 -7.57 -8.52
N SER A 16 6.34 -8.72 -9.19
CA SER A 16 5.89 -8.77 -10.58
C SER A 16 4.38 -8.99 -10.58
N VAL A 17 3.62 -7.90 -10.52
CA VAL A 17 2.21 -7.91 -10.91
C VAL A 17 2.17 -8.27 -12.40
N PRO A 18 1.46 -9.33 -12.83
CA PRO A 18 1.34 -9.60 -14.26
C PRO A 18 0.50 -8.49 -14.90
N PRO A 19 0.92 -7.89 -16.04
CA PRO A 19 0.04 -7.01 -16.78
C PRO A 19 -1.07 -7.86 -17.40
N ALA A 20 -2.31 -7.62 -16.97
CA ALA A 20 -3.48 -8.19 -17.62
C ALA A 20 -3.57 -7.66 -19.08
N PRO A 21 -3.86 -8.51 -20.08
CA PRO A 21 -4.10 -8.05 -21.44
C PRO A 21 -5.53 -7.52 -21.54
N GLY A 22 -5.73 -6.26 -21.12
CA GLY A 22 -6.97 -5.53 -21.25
C GLY A 22 -6.74 -4.27 -22.08
N ARG A 23 -6.95 -4.38 -23.40
CA ARG A 23 -6.90 -3.25 -24.34
C ARG A 23 -8.14 -2.37 -24.08
N LEU A 24 -8.04 -1.43 -23.14
CA LEU A 24 -8.98 -0.33 -22.98
C LEU A 24 -8.33 0.95 -23.52
N SER A 25 -8.56 1.21 -24.79
CA SER A 25 -8.19 2.45 -25.44
C SER A 25 -8.92 3.62 -24.75
N GLY A 26 -8.18 4.49 -24.04
CA GLY A 26 -8.67 5.81 -23.62
C GLY A 26 -8.46 6.24 -22.17
N LEU A 27 -8.02 5.36 -21.25
CA LEU A 27 -7.74 5.72 -19.86
C LEU A 27 -6.23 5.78 -19.63
N HIS A 28 -5.65 6.98 -19.72
CA HIS A 28 -4.28 7.22 -19.29
C HIS A 28 -4.23 7.11 -17.77
N PHE A 29 -3.74 5.98 -17.25
CA PHE A 29 -3.43 5.85 -15.83
C PHE A 29 -2.19 6.71 -15.52
N PRO A 30 -2.19 7.45 -14.40
CA PRO A 30 -1.03 8.25 -14.02
C PRO A 30 0.15 7.32 -13.75
N SER A 31 1.34 7.73 -14.18
CA SER A 31 2.57 7.10 -13.71
C SER A 31 2.71 7.28 -12.19
N SER A 32 3.58 6.51 -11.53
CA SER A 32 3.81 6.69 -10.09
C SER A 32 4.26 8.12 -9.73
N ALA A 33 5.02 8.77 -10.61
CA ALA A 33 5.42 10.16 -10.46
C ALA A 33 4.20 11.10 -10.58
N GLN A 34 3.37 10.92 -11.61
CA GLN A 34 2.16 11.74 -11.79
C GLN A 34 1.17 11.56 -10.63
N ALA A 35 0.99 10.34 -10.14
CA ALA A 35 0.13 10.07 -8.98
C ALA A 35 0.67 10.75 -7.72
N ARG A 36 1.99 10.75 -7.53
CA ARG A 36 2.66 11.44 -6.43
C ARG A 36 2.43 12.95 -6.50
N ASP A 37 2.61 13.55 -7.69
CA ASP A 37 2.41 14.99 -7.90
C ASP A 37 0.97 15.42 -7.57
N LEU A 38 -0.03 14.62 -7.96
CA LEU A 38 -1.43 14.88 -7.62
C LEU A 38 -1.69 14.84 -6.11
N ILE A 39 -1.12 13.86 -5.41
CA ILE A 39 -1.26 13.74 -3.95
C ILE A 39 -0.57 14.90 -3.25
N ASP A 40 0.66 15.23 -3.63
CA ASP A 40 1.44 16.31 -3.02
C ASP A 40 0.75 17.67 -3.22
N ALA A 41 0.15 17.91 -4.39
CA ALA A 41 -0.68 19.09 -4.66
C ALA A 41 -1.94 19.14 -3.77
N ALA A 42 -2.64 18.02 -3.59
CA ALA A 42 -3.82 17.93 -2.73
C ALA A 42 -3.47 18.16 -1.24
N ILE A 43 -2.32 17.65 -0.78
CA ILE A 43 -1.81 17.91 0.57
C ILE A 43 -1.52 19.41 0.75
N GLY A 44 -0.90 20.06 -0.25
CA GLY A 44 -0.67 21.51 -0.25
C GLY A 44 -1.98 22.29 -0.07
N LYS A 45 -2.98 22.00 -0.92
CA LYS A 45 -4.32 22.61 -0.83
C LYS A 45 -5.00 22.39 0.52
N ALA A 46 -4.92 21.18 1.08
CA ALA A 46 -5.51 20.87 2.38
C ALA A 46 -4.86 21.69 3.51
N ARG A 47 -3.53 21.81 3.49
CA ARG A 47 -2.77 22.59 4.47
C ARG A 47 -3.04 24.09 4.36
N GLU A 48 -3.07 24.64 3.14
CA GLU A 48 -3.30 26.06 2.90
C GLU A 48 -4.71 26.51 3.34
N ASN A 49 -5.71 25.66 3.07
CA ASN A 49 -7.11 25.99 3.38
C ASN A 49 -7.55 25.53 4.78
N GLY A 50 -6.70 24.80 5.52
CA GLY A 50 -7.03 24.23 6.83
C GLY A 50 -8.16 23.20 6.77
N ARG A 51 -8.33 22.52 5.62
CA ARG A 51 -9.42 21.55 5.38
C ARG A 51 -8.94 20.11 5.51
N PRO A 52 -9.82 19.16 5.88
CA PRO A 52 -9.50 17.75 5.84
C PRO A 52 -9.08 17.30 4.43
N PHE A 53 -8.05 16.46 4.36
CA PHE A 53 -7.52 15.94 3.10
C PHE A 53 -8.59 15.20 2.27
N GLU A 54 -9.47 14.45 2.94
CA GLU A 54 -10.59 13.74 2.30
C GLU A 54 -11.51 14.67 1.50
N GLU A 55 -11.84 15.85 2.05
CA GLU A 55 -12.69 16.82 1.33
C GLU A 55 -12.01 17.35 0.09
N VAL A 56 -10.73 17.71 0.20
CA VAL A 56 -9.94 18.24 -0.91
C VAL A 56 -9.82 17.23 -2.04
N VAL A 57 -9.55 15.96 -1.71
CA VAL A 57 -9.42 14.89 -2.72
C VAL A 57 -10.77 14.54 -3.36
N ARG A 58 -11.87 14.60 -2.59
CA ARG A 58 -13.23 14.37 -3.11
C ARG A 58 -13.66 15.46 -4.10
N GLU A 59 -13.15 16.68 -3.95
CA GLU A 59 -13.44 17.80 -4.84
C GLU A 59 -12.49 17.87 -6.06
N ASP A 60 -11.33 17.24 -5.99
CA ASP A 60 -10.32 17.27 -7.05
C ASP A 60 -10.73 16.42 -8.26
N ARG A 61 -11.00 17.08 -9.39
CA ARG A 61 -11.46 16.43 -10.62
C ARG A 61 -10.42 15.52 -11.24
N ASP A 62 -9.13 15.80 -11.06
CA ASP A 62 -8.07 14.99 -11.65
C ASP A 62 -7.95 13.66 -10.89
N ILE A 63 -8.09 13.67 -9.56
CA ILE A 63 -8.11 12.45 -8.76
C ILE A 63 -9.38 11.63 -9.02
N ARG A 64 -10.54 12.29 -9.10
CA ARG A 64 -11.82 11.64 -9.41
C ARG A 64 -11.90 11.04 -10.82
N ARG A 65 -11.00 11.43 -11.72
CA ARG A 65 -10.87 10.79 -13.05
C ARG A 65 -10.29 9.37 -12.97
N HIS A 66 -9.58 9.08 -11.88
CA HIS A 66 -8.85 7.83 -11.70
C HIS A 66 -9.45 6.94 -10.61
N LEU A 67 -10.22 7.50 -9.68
CA LEU A 67 -10.83 6.78 -8.56
C LEU A 67 -12.32 7.07 -8.44
N GLU A 68 -13.11 6.01 -8.35
CA GLU A 68 -14.52 6.08 -7.98
C GLU A 68 -14.68 6.45 -6.50
N THR A 69 -15.87 6.92 -6.11
CA THR A 69 -16.11 7.44 -4.75
C THR A 69 -15.93 6.36 -3.67
N ASP A 70 -16.37 5.13 -3.92
CA ASP A 70 -16.17 4.02 -2.98
C ASP A 70 -14.69 3.62 -2.88
N ALA A 71 -13.98 3.58 -4.03
CA ALA A 71 -12.54 3.30 -4.05
C ALA A 71 -11.74 4.36 -3.28
N LEU A 72 -12.16 5.63 -3.36
CA LEU A 72 -11.56 6.71 -2.60
C LEU A 72 -11.83 6.57 -1.09
N ARG A 73 -13.06 6.24 -0.69
CA ARG A 73 -13.39 5.98 0.72
C ARG A 73 -12.53 4.85 1.27
N ASP A 74 -12.44 3.75 0.55
CA ASP A 74 -11.68 2.58 1.00
C ASP A 74 -10.17 2.88 1.08
N ALA A 75 -9.64 3.70 0.17
CA ALA A 75 -8.23 4.14 0.19
C ALA A 75 -7.89 5.09 1.35
N LEU A 76 -8.88 5.84 1.86
CA LEU A 76 -8.70 6.76 2.99
C LEU A 76 -8.97 6.10 4.35
N ASP A 77 -9.51 4.88 4.36
CA ASP A 77 -9.72 4.12 5.60
C ASP A 77 -8.39 3.53 6.11
N PRO A 78 -7.89 3.94 7.30
CA PRO A 78 -6.67 3.38 7.85
C PRO A 78 -6.76 1.87 8.13
N ALA A 79 -7.95 1.32 8.35
CA ALA A 79 -8.15 -0.12 8.53
C ALA A 79 -7.82 -0.92 7.26
N HIS A 80 -7.88 -0.29 6.09
CA HIS A 80 -7.49 -0.91 4.82
C HIS A 80 -6.00 -0.72 4.48
N ALA A 81 -5.26 0.09 5.24
CA ALA A 81 -3.84 0.40 5.01
C ALA A 81 -2.87 -0.45 5.87
N LEU A 82 -3.25 -1.69 6.23
CA LEU A 82 -2.47 -2.54 7.13
C LEU A 82 -1.34 -3.34 6.46
N GLY A 83 -1.33 -3.40 5.13
CA GLY A 83 -0.35 -4.18 4.36
C GLY A 83 -0.27 -5.63 4.84
N GLU A 84 0.94 -6.08 5.17
CA GLU A 84 1.23 -7.47 5.56
C GLU A 84 1.13 -7.73 7.08
N SER A 85 0.55 -6.81 7.85
CA SER A 85 0.62 -6.83 9.33
C SER A 85 0.13 -8.15 9.93
N SER A 86 -1.05 -8.64 9.53
CA SER A 86 -1.61 -9.89 10.05
C SER A 86 -0.72 -11.10 9.78
N GLN A 87 -0.17 -11.21 8.57
CA GLN A 87 0.70 -12.33 8.19
C GLN A 87 2.00 -12.34 9.01
N LEU A 88 2.55 -11.15 9.30
CA LEU A 88 3.73 -11.03 10.15
C LEU A 88 3.44 -11.43 11.59
N ILE A 89 2.29 -11.03 12.13
CA ILE A 89 1.83 -11.42 13.47
C ILE A 89 1.65 -12.94 13.55
N ASP A 90 0.93 -13.52 12.60
CA ASP A 90 0.67 -14.97 12.55
C ASP A 90 1.98 -15.76 12.50
N ARG A 91 2.93 -15.29 11.68
CA ARG A 91 4.27 -15.90 11.58
C ARG A 91 5.03 -15.83 12.90
N ALA A 92 4.98 -14.69 13.59
CA ALA A 92 5.65 -14.51 14.88
C ALA A 92 5.03 -15.42 15.95
N LEU A 93 3.69 -15.48 16.03
CA LEU A 93 2.98 -16.34 16.98
C LEU A 93 3.21 -17.82 16.71
N ALA A 94 3.23 -18.25 15.44
CA ALA A 94 3.55 -19.63 15.07
C ALA A 94 4.97 -20.01 15.50
N ARG A 95 5.93 -19.11 15.28
CA ARG A 95 7.33 -19.29 15.73
C ARG A 95 7.40 -19.41 17.26
N HIS A 96 6.74 -18.52 18.00
CA HIS A 96 6.73 -18.53 19.46
C HIS A 96 6.21 -19.86 20.03
N ARG A 97 5.01 -20.27 19.59
CA ARG A 97 4.37 -21.52 20.03
C ARG A 97 5.21 -22.76 19.69
N SER A 98 5.99 -22.71 18.60
CA SER A 98 6.93 -23.80 18.27
C SER A 98 8.11 -23.91 19.25
N MET A 99 8.54 -22.78 19.82
CA MET A 99 9.66 -22.73 20.77
C MET A 99 9.22 -23.14 22.17
N GLU A 100 8.04 -22.70 22.63
CA GLU A 100 7.46 -23.12 23.91
C GLU A 100 7.32 -24.64 23.95
N ARG A 101 6.68 -25.23 22.92
CA ARG A 101 6.52 -26.69 22.82
C ARG A 101 7.83 -27.48 22.76
N ALA A 102 8.92 -26.87 22.31
CA ALA A 102 10.24 -27.51 22.27
C ALA A 102 11.02 -27.37 23.59
N THR A 103 10.58 -26.48 24.47
CA THR A 103 11.17 -26.27 25.80
C THR A 103 10.43 -27.09 26.86
N ASP A 104 9.13 -27.32 26.64
CA ASP A 104 8.29 -28.17 27.48
C ASP A 104 8.44 -29.69 27.20
N ALA A 105 9.25 -30.06 26.20
CA ALA A 105 9.53 -31.44 25.78
C ALA A 105 10.98 -31.83 26.10
#